data_AF-A0A951MIB8-F1
#
_entry.id   AF-A0A951MIB8-F1
#
_cell.length_a   1.000
_cell.length_b   1.000
_cell.length_c   1.000
_cell.angle_alpha   90.00
_cell.angle_beta   90.00
_cell.angle_gamma   90.00
#
_symmetry.space_group_name_H-M   'P 1'
#
loop_
_entity.id
_entity.type
_entity.pdbx_description
1 polymer ?
#
loop_
_entity_poly.entity_id
_entity_poly.type
_entity_poly.pdbx_seq_one_letter_code
_entity_poly.pdbx_strand_id
1 'polypeptide(L)'
;MSEEPREGDVQEEATGERQPWEMPGRDILEPHESLKYIGKLFKGLAVAVTLLIMAEVIIGVSQDGVGALPILLLEVAQLVIMAGLLWGGGDIAYLIVETNHDVRASRVHLWQLNMMQKMEMHGRGVDVEPVDPDNPLG
;
A
#
# COMPACT_ATOMS: atom_id res chain seq x y z
N MET A 1 42.69 -38.00 -27.44
CA MET A 1 42.02 -39.19 -26.89
C MET A 1 42.14 -39.06 -25.38
N SER A 2 41.19 -38.48 -24.67
CA SER A 2 39.73 -38.47 -24.89
C SER A 2 39.14 -37.08 -24.61
N GLU A 3 38.18 -36.69 -25.44
CA GLU A 3 37.24 -35.60 -25.17
C GLU A 3 36.26 -36.06 -24.08
N GLU A 4 35.89 -35.20 -23.13
CA GLU A 4 34.53 -35.19 -22.60
C GLU A 4 34.10 -33.76 -22.19
N PRO A 5 32.79 -33.44 -22.33
CA PRO A 5 32.30 -32.08 -22.51
C PRO A 5 31.49 -31.56 -21.31
N ARG A 6 31.38 -30.22 -21.31
CA ARG A 6 30.24 -29.39 -20.87
C ARG A 6 30.00 -29.18 -19.37
N GLU A 7 30.61 -28.08 -18.94
CA GLU A 7 30.12 -27.11 -17.97
C GLU A 7 28.73 -26.56 -18.36
N GLY A 8 27.69 -27.37 -18.12
CA GLY A 8 26.31 -27.00 -18.39
C GLY A 8 25.45 -28.24 -18.39
N ASP A 9 25.14 -28.73 -17.18
CA ASP A 9 24.11 -29.68 -16.77
C ASP A 9 24.50 -29.98 -15.31
N VAL A 10 24.18 -29.13 -14.33
CA VAL A 10 22.94 -29.22 -13.56
C VAL A 10 22.62 -27.81 -13.08
N GLN A 11 21.83 -27.06 -13.87
CA GLN A 11 20.84 -26.18 -13.26
C GLN A 11 19.85 -27.13 -12.57
N GLU A 12 20.17 -27.51 -11.33
CA GLU A 12 19.16 -28.05 -10.43
C GLU A 12 18.24 -26.86 -10.20
N GLU A 13 17.16 -26.83 -10.96
CA GLU A 13 15.96 -26.13 -10.56
C GLU A 13 15.79 -26.42 -9.07
N ALA A 14 15.99 -25.40 -8.25
CA ALA A 14 15.58 -25.41 -6.86
C ALA A 14 14.05 -25.39 -6.84
N THR A 15 13.43 -26.46 -7.35
CA THR A 15 12.10 -26.91 -7.01
C THR A 15 12.19 -27.49 -5.59
N GLY A 16 12.67 -26.65 -4.66
CA GLY A 16 12.54 -26.93 -3.25
C GLY A 16 11.06 -26.97 -2.98
N GLU A 17 10.54 -28.17 -2.72
CA GLU A 17 9.23 -28.36 -2.12
C GLU A 17 9.19 -27.43 -0.89
N ARG A 18 8.47 -26.32 -1.00
CA ARG A 18 8.36 -25.37 0.10
C ARG A 18 7.73 -26.12 1.25
N GLN A 19 8.47 -26.29 2.33
CA GLN A 19 7.96 -26.94 3.52
C GLN A 19 6.69 -26.19 3.96
N PRO A 20 5.57 -26.86 4.27
CA PRO A 20 4.29 -26.19 4.51
C PRO A 20 4.28 -25.27 5.76
N TRP A 21 5.35 -25.29 6.55
CA TRP A 21 5.59 -24.45 7.73
C TRP A 21 6.61 -23.33 7.51
N GLU A 22 7.17 -23.16 6.30
CA GLU A 22 7.96 -21.99 5.97
C GLU A 22 7.06 -20.76 5.96
N MET A 23 7.44 -19.73 6.73
CA MET A 23 6.72 -18.46 6.66
C MET A 23 6.78 -17.94 5.22
N PRO A 24 5.65 -17.51 4.65
CA PRO A 24 5.63 -16.99 3.29
C PRO A 24 6.62 -15.82 3.16
N GLY A 25 7.34 -15.80 2.03
CA GLY A 25 8.61 -15.12 1.85
C GLY A 25 8.66 -13.63 2.21
N ARG A 26 9.90 -13.11 2.25
CA ARG A 26 10.25 -11.71 2.59
C ARG A 26 9.55 -10.65 1.74
N ASP A 27 8.88 -11.05 0.68
CA ASP A 27 8.05 -10.24 -0.21
C ASP A 27 6.80 -9.69 0.53
N ILE A 28 6.37 -10.36 1.61
CA ILE A 28 5.36 -9.83 2.54
C ILE A 28 6.01 -8.87 3.56
N LEU A 29 7.34 -8.81 3.66
CA LEU A 29 8.09 -8.03 4.65
C LEU A 29 8.71 -6.73 4.12
N GLU A 30 8.65 -6.44 2.82
CA GLU A 30 9.25 -5.20 2.32
C GLU A 30 8.52 -3.94 2.84
N PRO A 31 9.23 -3.01 3.49
CA PRO A 31 8.63 -1.80 4.03
C PRO A 31 8.24 -0.84 2.89
N HIS A 32 6.94 -0.64 2.67
CA HIS A 32 6.43 0.39 1.77
C HIS A 32 6.53 1.80 2.39
N GLU A 33 7.71 2.19 2.88
CA GLU A 33 7.96 3.54 3.41
C GLU A 33 7.75 4.62 2.34
N SER A 34 8.06 4.32 1.08
CA SER A 34 7.87 5.22 -0.06
C SER A 34 6.42 5.66 -0.24
N LEU A 35 5.43 4.82 0.10
CA LEU A 35 4.01 5.14 -0.01
C LEU A 35 3.54 6.15 1.04
N LYS A 36 4.14 6.14 2.25
CA LYS A 36 3.82 7.11 3.31
C LYS A 36 4.27 8.53 2.95
N TYR A 37 5.30 8.68 2.12
CA TYR A 37 5.78 10.00 1.68
C TYR A 37 4.80 10.69 0.73
N ILE A 38 4.07 9.94 -0.10
CA ILE A 38 3.12 10.48 -1.06
C ILE A 38 1.94 11.18 -0.36
N GLY A 39 1.40 10.59 0.71
CA GLY A 39 0.36 11.24 1.52
C GLY A 39 0.84 12.54 2.18
N LYS A 40 2.10 12.58 2.65
CA LYS A 40 2.70 13.80 3.21
C LYS A 40 2.92 14.89 2.16
N LEU A 41 3.31 14.52 0.93
CA LEU A 41 3.50 15.46 -0.18
C LEU A 41 2.18 16.13 -0.56
N PHE A 42 1.08 15.38 -0.64
CA PHE A 42 -0.25 15.94 -0.89
C PHE A 42 -0.67 16.94 0.18
N LYS A 43 -0.41 16.64 1.45
CA LYS A 43 -0.70 17.55 2.56
C LYS A 43 0.16 18.83 2.48
N GLY A 44 1.42 18.71 2.08
CA GLY A 44 2.30 19.86 1.84
C GLY A 44 1.78 20.78 0.72
N LEU A 45 1.34 20.18 -0.39
CA LEU A 45 0.74 20.92 -1.49
C LEU A 45 -0.59 21.58 -1.08
N ALA A 46 -1.43 20.92 -0.26
CA ALA A 46 -2.68 21.51 0.25
C ALA A 46 -2.42 22.81 1.04
N VAL A 47 -1.39 22.78 1.90
CA VAL A 47 -0.95 23.96 2.67
C VAL A 47 -0.41 25.03 1.71
N ALA A 48 0.40 24.66 0.73
CA ALA A 48 0.91 25.60 -0.26
C ALA A 48 -0.21 26.30 -1.05
N VAL A 49 -1.23 25.55 -1.50
CA VAL A 49 -2.40 26.12 -2.20
C VAL A 49 -3.18 27.05 -1.26
N THR A 50 -3.33 26.68 0.00
CA THR A 50 -4.02 27.54 1.00
C THR A 50 -3.28 28.86 1.22
N LEU A 51 -1.95 28.83 1.25
CA LEU A 51 -1.13 30.05 1.30
C LEU A 51 -1.29 30.88 0.02
N LEU A 52 -1.37 30.22 -1.14
CA LEU A 52 -1.65 30.86 -2.43
C LEU A 52 -3.00 31.58 -2.43
N ILE A 53 -4.05 30.95 -1.89
CA ILE A 53 -5.37 31.57 -1.73
C ILE A 53 -5.28 32.85 -0.90
N MET A 54 -4.57 32.80 0.24
CA MET A 54 -4.38 33.99 1.09
C MET A 54 -3.64 35.10 0.34
N ALA A 55 -2.62 34.76 -0.46
CA ALA A 55 -1.90 35.73 -1.27
C ALA A 55 -2.80 36.36 -2.34
N GLU A 56 -3.59 35.56 -3.05
CA GLU A 56 -4.54 36.00 -4.09
C GLU A 56 -5.54 37.01 -3.52
N VAL A 57 -6.11 36.71 -2.35
CA VAL A 57 -7.06 37.60 -1.66
C VAL A 57 -6.41 38.94 -1.30
N ILE A 58 -5.19 38.92 -0.76
CA ILE A 58 -4.48 40.16 -0.40
C ILE A 58 -4.20 41.01 -1.64
N ILE A 59 -3.71 40.38 -2.71
CA ILE A 59 -3.35 41.07 -3.96
C ILE A 59 -4.61 41.66 -4.61
N GLY A 60 -5.66 40.86 -4.79
CA GLY A 60 -6.89 41.28 -5.46
C GLY A 60 -7.61 42.41 -4.71
N VAL A 61 -7.64 42.37 -3.38
CA VAL A 61 -8.20 43.46 -2.57
C VAL A 61 -7.33 44.72 -2.67
N SER A 62 -6.00 44.58 -2.71
CA SER A 62 -5.07 45.71 -2.77
C SER A 62 -5.09 46.43 -4.13
N GLN A 63 -5.34 45.71 -5.22
CA GLN A 63 -5.30 46.27 -6.58
C GLN A 63 -6.65 46.86 -7.03
N ASP A 64 -7.74 46.10 -6.88
CA ASP A 64 -9.03 46.41 -7.52
C ASP A 64 -10.18 46.66 -6.51
N GLY A 65 -9.92 46.46 -5.22
CA GLY A 65 -10.88 46.74 -4.15
C GLY A 65 -12.22 46.01 -4.34
N VAL A 66 -13.33 46.77 -4.33
CA VAL A 66 -14.71 46.21 -4.43
C VAL A 66 -15.00 45.64 -5.83
N GLY A 67 -14.29 46.11 -6.86
CA GLY A 67 -14.46 45.63 -8.24
C GLY A 67 -13.98 44.18 -8.45
N ALA A 68 -13.07 43.72 -7.60
CA ALA A 68 -12.50 42.38 -7.67
C ALA A 68 -13.43 41.29 -7.08
N LEU A 69 -14.43 41.66 -6.28
CA LEU A 69 -15.26 40.72 -5.52
C LEU A 69 -15.90 39.60 -6.37
N PRO A 70 -16.46 39.84 -7.57
CA PRO A 70 -17.09 38.78 -8.36
C PRO A 70 -16.08 37.73 -8.85
N ILE A 71 -14.88 38.18 -9.23
CA ILE A 71 -13.82 37.33 -9.79
C ILE A 71 -13.10 36.58 -8.67
N LEU A 72 -12.70 37.30 -7.61
CA LEU A 72 -12.09 36.72 -6.42
C LEU A 72 -12.95 35.62 -5.80
N LEU A 73 -14.27 35.81 -5.70
CA LEU A 73 -15.15 34.79 -5.13
C LEU A 73 -15.13 33.49 -5.94
N LEU A 74 -15.10 33.58 -7.28
CA LEU A 74 -15.06 32.40 -8.14
C LEU A 74 -13.70 31.70 -8.08
N GLU A 75 -12.61 32.46 -8.19
CA GLU A 75 -11.25 31.93 -8.15
C GLU A 75 -10.91 31.32 -6.79
N VAL A 76 -11.22 32.03 -5.70
CA VAL A 76 -11.05 31.53 -4.33
C VAL A 76 -11.89 30.27 -4.12
N ALA A 77 -13.13 30.22 -4.61
CA ALA A 77 -13.95 29.00 -4.48
C ALA A 77 -13.29 27.80 -5.17
N GLN A 78 -12.77 27.97 -6.40
CA GLN A 78 -12.07 26.90 -7.11
C GLN A 78 -10.81 26.44 -6.37
N LEU A 79 -10.02 27.38 -5.88
CA LEU A 79 -8.80 27.07 -5.14
C LEU A 79 -9.10 26.43 -3.78
N VAL A 80 -10.15 26.85 -3.08
CA VAL A 80 -10.60 26.24 -1.81
C VAL A 80 -11.04 24.81 -2.05
N ILE A 81 -11.82 24.54 -3.11
CA ILE A 81 -12.22 23.19 -3.48
C ILE A 81 -10.97 22.34 -3.78
N MET A 82 -10.02 22.87 -4.55
CA MET A 82 -8.77 22.19 -4.88
C MET A 82 -7.94 21.87 -3.62
N ALA A 83 -7.81 22.83 -2.70
CA ALA A 83 -7.11 22.66 -1.43
C ALA A 83 -7.79 21.59 -0.57
N GLY A 84 -9.12 21.62 -0.48
CA GLY A 84 -9.92 20.62 0.22
C GLY A 84 -9.77 19.22 -0.39
N LEU A 85 -9.76 19.11 -1.72
CA LEU A 85 -9.53 17.86 -2.43
C LEU A 85 -8.13 17.30 -2.13
N LEU A 86 -7.11 18.15 -2.17
CA LEU A 86 -5.74 17.76 -1.86
C LEU A 86 -5.60 17.31 -0.39
N TRP A 87 -6.24 18.02 0.53
CA TRP A 87 -6.22 17.69 1.95
C TRP A 87 -6.93 16.36 2.21
N GLY A 88 -8.15 16.20 1.71
CA GLY A 88 -8.94 14.98 1.84
C GLY A 88 -8.28 13.79 1.14
N GLY A 89 -7.72 14.00 -0.05
CA GLY A 89 -6.95 12.97 -0.76
C GLY A 89 -5.70 12.52 0.01
N GLY A 90 -5.00 13.46 0.66
CA GLY A 90 -3.88 13.15 1.55
C GLY A 90 -4.32 12.35 2.80
N ASP A 91 -5.47 12.68 3.38
CA ASP A 91 -6.05 11.96 4.53
C ASP A 91 -6.46 10.53 4.15
N ILE A 92 -7.16 10.38 3.02
CA ILE A 92 -7.54 9.08 2.47
C ILE A 92 -6.31 8.22 2.15
N ALA A 93 -5.26 8.82 1.56
CA ALA A 93 -4.02 8.10 1.28
C ALA A 93 -3.36 7.56 2.55
N TYR A 94 -3.37 8.34 3.64
CA TYR A 94 -2.86 7.89 4.93
C TYR A 94 -3.68 6.71 5.47
N LEU A 95 -5.00 6.81 5.42
CA LEU A 95 -5.92 5.74 5.86
C LEU A 95 -5.74 4.44 5.08
N ILE A 96 -5.55 4.51 3.76
CA ILE A 96 -5.32 3.33 2.91
C ILE A 96 -4.02 2.63 3.31
N VAL A 97 -2.97 3.38 3.61
CA VAL A 97 -1.67 2.81 4.04
C VAL A 97 -1.79 2.11 5.38
N GLU A 98 -2.50 2.71 6.34
CA GLU A 98 -2.74 2.12 7.65
C GLU A 98 -3.60 0.84 7.55
N THR A 99 -4.65 0.87 6.73
CA THR A 99 -5.51 -0.30 6.48
C THR A 99 -4.72 -1.46 5.86
N ASN A 100 -3.76 -1.17 4.97
CA ASN A 100 -2.92 -2.21 4.38
C ASN A 100 -2.08 -2.96 5.43
N HIS A 101 -1.64 -2.25 6.46
CA HIS A 101 -0.92 -2.85 7.58
C HIS A 101 -1.82 -3.79 8.39
N ASP A 102 -3.07 -3.42 8.62
CA ASP A 102 -4.02 -4.25 9.39
C ASP A 102 -4.44 -5.50 8.62
N VAL A 103 -4.60 -5.39 7.29
CA VAL A 103 -4.82 -6.54 6.40
C VAL A 103 -3.63 -7.50 6.44
N ARG A 104 -2.41 -6.96 6.50
CA ARG A 104 -1.19 -7.76 6.66
C ARG A 104 -1.13 -8.45 8.02
N ALA A 105 -1.43 -7.73 9.11
CA ALA A 105 -1.48 -8.31 10.45
C ALA A 105 -2.53 -9.44 10.53
N SER A 106 -3.68 -9.24 9.89
CA SER A 106 -4.75 -10.23 9.80
C SER A 106 -4.31 -11.49 9.04
N ARG A 107 -3.59 -11.34 7.90
CA ARG A 107 -3.03 -12.50 7.16
C ARG A 107 -2.05 -13.32 7.99
N VAL A 108 -1.17 -12.65 8.74
CA VAL A 108 -0.22 -13.33 9.64
C VAL A 108 -0.97 -14.07 10.75
N HIS A 109 -1.99 -13.45 11.34
CA HIS A 109 -2.78 -14.08 12.39
C HIS A 109 -3.56 -15.31 11.88
N LEU A 110 -4.17 -15.22 10.70
CA LEU A 110 -4.86 -16.34 10.07
C LEU A 110 -3.92 -17.50 9.76
N TRP A 111 -2.70 -17.21 9.29
CA TRP A 111 -1.67 -18.23 9.09
C TRP A 111 -1.29 -18.92 10.40
N GLN A 112 -1.09 -18.15 11.48
CA GLN A 112 -0.78 -18.70 12.80
C GLN A 112 -1.91 -19.60 13.34
N LEU A 113 -3.17 -19.18 13.20
CA LEU A 113 -4.33 -19.98 13.62
C LEU A 113 -4.44 -21.29 12.83
N ASN A 114 -4.30 -21.21 11.51
CA ASN A 114 -4.31 -22.39 10.64
C ASN A 114 -3.21 -23.39 11.05
N MET A 115 -2.00 -22.88 11.32
CA MET A 115 -0.88 -23.71 11.76
C MET A 115 -1.13 -24.37 13.12
N MET A 116 -1.66 -23.64 14.10
CA MET A 116 -2.03 -24.21 15.41
C MET A 116 -3.10 -25.31 15.27
N GLN A 117 -4.11 -25.08 14.43
CA GLN A 117 -5.16 -26.06 14.15
C GLN A 117 -4.59 -27.32 13.48
N LYS A 118 -3.64 -27.16 12.55
CA LYS A 118 -2.96 -28.28 11.91
C LYS A 118 -2.14 -29.10 12.91
N MET A 119 -1.42 -28.44 13.83
CA MET A 119 -0.68 -29.12 14.91
C MET A 119 -1.63 -29.91 15.85
N GLU A 120 -2.79 -29.36 16.19
CA GLU A 120 -3.80 -30.06 16.99
C GLU A 120 -4.36 -31.30 16.27
N MET A 121 -4.67 -31.18 14.98
CA MET A 121 -5.20 -32.29 14.19
C MET A 121 -4.16 -33.39 13.97
N HIS A 122 -2.89 -33.02 13.71
CA HIS A 122 -1.79 -33.97 13.64
C HIS A 122 -1.57 -34.69 14.98
N GLY A 123 -1.69 -33.98 16.11
CA GLY A 123 -1.68 -34.58 17.45
C GLY A 123 -2.84 -35.54 17.73
N ARG A 124 -3.96 -35.40 17.00
CA ARG A 124 -5.10 -36.34 17.01
C ARG A 124 -4.98 -37.47 15.99
N GLY A 125 -3.87 -37.56 15.25
CA GLY A 125 -3.66 -38.59 14.22
C GLY A 125 -4.46 -38.37 12.93
N VAL A 126 -4.99 -37.16 12.72
CA VAL A 126 -5.72 -36.77 11.51
C VAL A 126 -4.80 -35.91 10.66
N ASP A 127 -4.26 -36.48 9.59
CA ASP A 127 -3.47 -35.71 8.62
C ASP A 127 -4.42 -35.01 7.64
N VAL A 128 -4.35 -33.68 7.62
CA VAL A 128 -5.20 -32.86 6.77
C VAL A 128 -4.35 -32.33 5.62
N GLU A 129 -4.71 -32.78 4.43
CA GLU A 129 -4.07 -32.35 3.18
C GLU A 129 -4.32 -30.85 2.95
N PRO A 130 -3.34 -30.09 2.45
CA PRO A 130 -3.53 -28.68 2.13
C PRO A 130 -4.70 -28.51 1.15
N VAL A 131 -5.60 -27.55 1.41
CA VAL A 131 -6.65 -27.19 0.46
C VAL A 131 -6.00 -26.60 -0.79
N ASP A 132 -6.19 -27.26 -1.93
CA ASP A 132 -5.76 -26.77 -3.23
C ASP A 132 -6.58 -25.50 -3.58
N PRO A 133 -5.94 -24.33 -3.73
CA PRO A 133 -6.64 -23.09 -4.06
C PRO A 133 -7.33 -23.14 -5.42
N ASP A 134 -6.86 -23.97 -6.35
CA ASP A 134 -7.44 -24.12 -7.69
C ASP A 134 -8.57 -25.16 -7.73
N ASN A 135 -8.71 -25.98 -6.67
CA ASN A 135 -9.80 -26.94 -6.51
C ASN A 135 -10.25 -27.08 -5.03
N PRO A 136 -11.05 -26.13 -4.52
CA PRO A 136 -11.36 -26.04 -3.09
C PRO A 136 -12.32 -27.12 -2.56
N LEU A 137 -12.85 -27.99 -3.42
CA LEU A 137 -13.84 -29.02 -3.04
C LEU A 137 -13.34 -30.46 -3.23
N GLY A 138 -12.16 -30.67 -3.82
CA GLY A 138 -11.67 -32.00 -4.20
C GLY A 138 -12.31 -32.50 -5.50
#